data_AF-A0A522CDA4-F1
#
_entry.id   AF-A0A522CDA4-F1
#
_cell.length_a   1.000
_cell.length_b   1.000
_cell.length_c   1.000
_cell.angle_alpha   90.00
_cell.angle_beta   90.00
_cell.angle_gamma   90.00
#
_symmetry.space_group_name_H-M   'P 1'
#
loop_
_entity.id
_entity.type
_entity.pdbx_description
1 polymer ?
#
loop_
_entity_poly.entity_id
_entity_poly.type
_entity_poly.pdbx_seq_one_letter_code
_entity_poly.pdbx_strand_id
1 'polypeptide(L)' 'MKSIQPVILYPGWFVSPQPKGTDVWVLNKKALLAFLEKEPSILSSEDVHALAAHLERYVRNA' A
#
# COMPACT_ATOMS: atom_id res chain seq x y z
N MET A 1 -14.58 4.52 7.77
CA MET A 1 -13.11 4.53 7.95
C MET A 1 -12.55 3.41 7.10
N LYS A 2 -11.78 3.69 6.04
CA LYS A 2 -11.19 2.61 5.22
C LYS A 2 -10.13 1.91 6.07
N SER A 3 -10.22 0.58 6.18
CA SER A 3 -9.21 -0.26 6.83
C SER A 3 -7.90 -0.22 6.02
N ILE A 4 -6.76 -0.41 6.68
CA ILE A 4 -5.46 -0.56 5.99
C ILE A 4 -5.57 -1.77 5.06
N GLN A 5 -5.32 -1.57 3.76
CA GLN A 5 -5.31 -2.63 2.77
C GLN A 5 -3.87 -3.10 2.53
N PRO A 6 -3.49 -4.30 2.98
CA PRO A 6 -2.15 -4.82 2.71
C PRO A 6 -2.00 -5.18 1.22
N VAL A 7 -0.87 -4.81 0.63
CA VAL A 7 -0.52 -5.05 -0.79
C VAL A 7 0.90 -5.62 -0.90
N ILE A 8 1.04 -6.70 -1.67
CA ILE A 8 2.31 -7.28 -2.08
C ILE A 8 2.54 -6.93 -3.55
N LEU A 9 3.71 -6.34 -3.85
CA LEU A 9 4.12 -6.09 -5.23
C LEU A 9 5.00 -7.23 -5.73
N TYR A 10 4.52 -7.93 -6.75
CA TYR A 10 5.26 -9.01 -7.40
C TYR A 10 5.80 -8.53 -8.76
N PRO A 11 7.11 -8.69 -9.06
CA PRO A 11 7.71 -8.22 -10.30
C PRO A 11 7.37 -9.06 -11.54
N GLY A 12 6.65 -10.19 -11.39
CA GLY A 12 6.27 -11.07 -12.49
C GLY A 12 5.01 -10.63 -13.26
N TRP A 13 4.87 -11.13 -14.48
CA TRP A 13 3.68 -10.93 -15.33
C TRP A 13 2.50 -11.84 -14.94
N PHE A 14 2.79 -12.92 -14.22
CA PHE A 14 1.82 -13.91 -13.77
C PHE A 14 1.74 -13.91 -12.24
N VAL A 15 0.57 -13.58 -11.72
CA VAL A 15 0.24 -13.74 -10.31
C VAL A 15 -0.72 -14.94 -10.25
N SER A 16 -0.38 -15.97 -9.48
CA SER A 16 -1.36 -17.04 -9.23
C SER A 16 -2.58 -16.44 -8.54
N PRO A 17 -3.81 -16.93 -8.82
CA PRO A 17 -5.00 -16.45 -8.13
C PRO A 17 -4.78 -16.52 -6.62
N GLN A 18 -5.13 -15.42 -5.94
CA GLN A 18 -5.00 -15.29 -4.49
C GLN A 18 -5.53 -16.56 -3.79
N PRO A 19 -4.80 -17.10 -2.80
CA PRO A 19 -5.34 -18.17 -1.96
C PRO A 19 -6.69 -17.71 -1.38
N LYS A 20 -7.69 -18.60 -1.39
CA LYS A 20 -9.00 -18.29 -0.79
C LYS A 20 -8.80 -17.94 0.69
N GLY A 21 -9.34 -16.80 1.13
CA GLY A 21 -9.28 -16.35 2.52
C GLY A 21 -8.15 -15.36 2.84
N THR A 22 -7.38 -14.91 1.84
CA THR A 22 -6.31 -13.91 2.05
C THR A 22 -6.78 -12.50 1.73
N ASP A 23 -6.82 -11.61 2.72
CA ASP A 23 -7.16 -10.17 2.56
C ASP A 23 -5.99 -9.31 2.03
N VAL A 24 -4.96 -9.93 1.43
CA VAL A 24 -3.73 -9.26 0.97
C VAL A 24 -3.67 -9.23 -0.54
N TRP A 25 -3.77 -8.05 -1.14
CA TRP A 25 -3.73 -7.89 -2.59
C TRP A 25 -2.33 -8.23 -3.12
N VAL A 26 -2.26 -8.99 -4.20
CA VAL A 26 -1.01 -9.27 -4.90
C VAL A 26 -1.09 -8.62 -6.29
N LEU A 27 -0.29 -7.58 -6.50
CA LEU A 27 -0.33 -6.76 -7.70
C LEU A 27 1.02 -6.76 -8.42
N ASN A 28 0.98 -6.56 -9.74
CA ASN A 28 2.18 -6.10 -10.43
C ASN A 28 2.40 -4.60 -10.15
N LYS A 29 3.63 -4.11 -10.32
CA LYS A 29 3.98 -2.71 -10.00
C LYS A 29 3.16 -1.67 -10.77
N LYS A 30 2.82 -1.95 -12.04
CA LYS A 30 2.06 -1.03 -12.90
C LYS A 30 0.60 -0.90 -12.45
N ALA A 31 0.02 -2.01 -11.99
CA ALA A 31 -1.37 -2.07 -11.51
C ALA A 31 -1.55 -1.26 -10.21
N LEU A 32 -0.54 -1.25 -9.33
CA LEU A 32 -0.60 -0.43 -8.12
C LEU A 32 -0.70 1.06 -8.46
N LEU A 33 0.13 1.57 -9.38
CA LEU A 33 0.12 2.98 -9.76
C LEU A 33 -1.25 3.38 -10.32
N ALA A 34 -1.77 2.60 -11.28
CA ALA A 34 -3.09 2.85 -11.87
C ALA A 34 -4.25 2.80 -10.85
N PHE A 35 -4.09 2.05 -9.76
CA PHE A 35 -5.05 2.02 -8.66
C PHE A 35 -4.95 3.29 -7.80
N LEU A 36 -3.74 3.65 -7.37
CA LEU A 36 -3.51 4.84 -6.54
C LEU A 36 -3.99 6.12 -7.21
N GLU A 37 -3.85 6.23 -8.54
CA GLU A 37 -4.37 7.37 -9.31
C GLU A 37 -5.89 7.53 -9.26
N LYS A 38 -6.63 6.44 -8.99
CA LYS A 38 -8.10 6.45 -8.92
C LYS A 38 -8.61 6.56 -7.49
N GLU A 39 -7.72 6.45 -6.51
CA GLU A 39 -8.09 6.49 -5.11
C GLU A 39 -8.27 7.95 -4.66
N PRO A 40 -9.35 8.30 -3.94
CA PRO A 40 -9.52 9.64 -3.41
C PRO A 40 -8.38 10.01 -2.47
N SER A 41 -7.88 11.24 -2.60
CA SER A 41 -6.94 11.79 -1.62
C SER A 41 -7.68 12.05 -0.31
N ILE A 42 -7.32 11.30 0.74
CA ILE A 42 -7.94 11.38 2.07
C ILE A 42 -7.03 12.01 3.13
N LEU A 43 -5.76 12.25 2.80
CA LEU A 43 -4.76 12.87 3.68
C LEU A 43 -4.11 14.04 2.95
N SER A 44 -3.80 15.11 3.67
CA SER A 44 -3.02 16.21 3.13
C SER A 44 -1.55 15.78 2.93
N SER A 45 -0.81 16.52 2.11
CA SER A 45 0.62 16.29 1.92
C SER A 45 1.40 16.46 3.23
N GLU A 46 0.98 17.42 4.05
CA GLU A 46 1.51 17.72 5.37
C GLU A 46 1.30 16.53 6.33
N ASP A 47 0.10 15.96 6.36
CA ASP A 47 -0.21 14.78 7.19
C ASP A 47 0.63 13.57 6.77
N VAL A 48 0.78 13.36 5.45
CA VAL A 48 1.61 12.26 4.92
C VAL A 48 3.07 12.42 5.35
N HIS A 49 3.63 13.63 5.26
CA HIS A 49 5.00 13.90 5.73
C HIS A 49 5.14 13.69 7.24
N ALA A 50 4.18 14.17 8.02
CA ALA A 50 4.19 13.99 9.47
C ALA A 50 4.17 12.50 9.83
N LEU A 51 3.27 11.71 9.24
CA LEU A 51 3.17 10.27 9.47
C LEU A 51 4.46 9.53 9.07
N ALA A 52 5.03 9.85 7.90
CA ALA A 52 6.27 9.24 7.43
C ALA A 52 7.44 9.50 8.41
N ALA A 53 7.62 10.75 8.86
CA ALA A 53 8.67 11.12 9.79
C ALA A 53 8.52 10.41 11.16
N HIS A 54 7.29 10.24 11.64
CA HIS A 54 7.00 9.49 12.86
C HIS A 54 7.31 8.00 12.71
N LEU A 55 6.87 7.40 11.60
CA LEU A 55 7.12 5.99 11.32
C LEU A 55 8.62 5.70 11.20
N GLU A 56 9.35 6.54 10.47
CA GLU A 56 10.80 6.42 10.35
C GLU A 56 11.50 6.51 11.70
N ARG A 57 11.12 7.48 12.55
CA ARG A 57 11.68 7.61 13.90
C ARG A 57 11.38 6.39 14.76
N TYR A 58 10.17 5.85 14.65
CA TYR A 58 9.80 4.62 15.35
C TYR A 58 10.67 3.45 14.90
N VAL A 59 10.77 3.18 13.59
CA VAL A 59 11.55 2.05 13.04
C VAL A 59 13.04 2.15 13.38
N ARG A 60 13.62 3.37 13.44
CA ARG A 60 15.02 3.57 13.82
C ARG A 60 15.29 3.31 15.31
N ASN A 61 14.29 3.51 16.16
CA ASN A 61 14.42 3.40 17.63
C ASN A 61 13.79 2.12 18.20
N ALA A 62 13.21 1.27 17.34
CA ALA A 62 12.57 0.00 17.69
C ALA A 62 13.54 -1.18 17.60
#